data_AF-A0A7R9V8M4-F1
#
_entry.id   AF-A0A7R9V8M4-F1
#
_cell.length_a   1.000
_cell.length_b   1.000
_cell.length_c   1.000
_cell.angle_alpha   90.00
_cell.angle_beta   90.00
_cell.angle_gamma   90.00
#
_symmetry.space_group_name_H-M   'P 1'
#
loop_
_entity.id
_entity.type
_entity.pdbx_description
1 polymer ?
#
loop_
_entity_poly.entity_id
_entity_poly.type
_entity_poly.pdbx_seq_one_letter_code
_entity_poly.pdbx_strand_id
1 'polypeptide(L)'
;GRGAAEMTQYAVLGMHIGGQRMDASWMSAFSNLQVQNFFAITTHDDAPVPNLPGVTMSRPGPLMPLATALRELLADTGAALEAEGSSSLGAHVMALLRDGTA
;
A
#
# COMPACT_ATOMS: atom_id res chain seq x y z
N GLY A 1 -14.87 -9.15 -12.77
CA GLY A 1 -13.50 -9.21 -13.33
C GLY A 1 -12.59 -8.56 -12.32
N ARG A 2 -11.42 -9.14 -12.05
CA ARG A 2 -10.47 -8.65 -11.04
C ARG A 2 -9.97 -7.24 -11.38
N GLY A 3 -10.71 -6.25 -10.92
CA GLY A 3 -10.43 -4.83 -11.16
C GLY A 3 -9.56 -4.24 -10.05
N ALA A 4 -9.14 -2.99 -10.23
CA ALA A 4 -8.33 -2.27 -9.24
C ALA A 4 -8.98 -2.26 -7.84
N ALA A 5 -10.30 -2.03 -7.78
CA ALA A 5 -11.04 -2.02 -6.52
C ALA A 5 -10.97 -3.36 -5.76
N GLU A 6 -11.13 -4.48 -6.46
CA GLU A 6 -11.08 -5.82 -5.87
C GLU A 6 -9.66 -6.13 -5.37
N MET A 7 -8.63 -5.72 -6.13
CA MET A 7 -7.22 -5.88 -5.73
C MET A 7 -6.90 -5.06 -4.47
N THR A 8 -7.35 -3.80 -4.41
CA THR A 8 -7.21 -2.96 -3.21
C THR A 8 -7.90 -3.56 -2.01
N GLN A 9 -9.13 -4.08 -2.18
CA GLN A 9 -9.86 -4.76 -1.11
C GLN A 9 -9.10 -5.99 -0.61
N TYR A 10 -8.59 -6.84 -1.51
CA TYR A 10 -7.80 -8.00 -1.13
C TYR A 10 -6.51 -7.61 -0.38
N ALA A 11 -5.82 -6.56 -0.82
CA ALA A 11 -4.62 -6.08 -0.15
C ALA A 11 -4.94 -5.59 1.28
N VAL A 12 -5.98 -4.76 1.43
CA VAL A 12 -6.43 -4.23 2.74
C VAL A 12 -6.90 -5.36 3.67
N LEU A 13 -7.67 -6.32 3.16
CA LEU A 13 -8.08 -7.50 3.91
C LEU A 13 -6.86 -8.35 4.32
N GLY A 14 -5.90 -8.53 3.42
CA GLY A 14 -4.65 -9.24 3.70
C GLY A 14 -3.85 -8.57 4.82
N MET A 15 -3.75 -7.23 4.82
CA MET A 15 -3.11 -6.47 5.88
C MET A 15 -3.82 -6.65 7.23
N HIS A 16 -5.16 -6.60 7.22
CA HIS A 16 -5.97 -6.78 8.42
C HIS A 16 -5.82 -8.18 9.01
N ILE A 17 -5.98 -9.23 8.19
CA ILE A 17 -5.81 -10.63 8.60
C ILE A 17 -4.37 -10.88 9.07
N GLY A 18 -3.39 -10.26 8.42
CA GLY A 18 -1.98 -10.31 8.81
C GLY A 18 -1.63 -9.53 10.09
N GLY A 19 -2.62 -8.98 10.81
CA GLY A 19 -2.43 -8.30 12.09
C GLY A 19 -1.67 -6.98 11.99
N GLN A 20 -1.62 -6.36 10.80
CA GLN A 20 -1.02 -5.04 10.66
C GLN A 20 -1.86 -4.01 11.43
N ARG A 21 -1.19 -3.09 12.13
CA ARG A 21 -1.85 -2.10 12.99
C ARG A 21 -2.77 -1.17 12.20
N MET A 22 -2.38 -0.81 10.97
CA MET A 22 -3.13 0.07 10.08
C MET A 22 -3.63 1.35 10.78
N ASP A 23 -2.79 1.90 11.67
CA ASP A 23 -2.96 3.20 12.32
C ASP A 23 -2.24 4.28 11.50
N ALA A 24 -2.49 5.56 11.82
CA ALA A 24 -1.91 6.70 11.10
C ALA A 24 -0.36 6.65 11.04
N SER A 25 0.26 6.21 12.14
CA SER A 25 1.72 6.05 12.23
C SER A 25 2.23 4.98 11.26
N TRP A 26 1.61 3.80 11.25
CA TRP A 26 1.99 2.73 10.34
C TRP A 26 1.74 3.11 8.87
N MET A 27 0.63 3.78 8.58
CA MET A 27 0.25 4.20 7.23
C MET A 27 1.18 5.26 6.65
N SER A 28 1.60 6.24 7.46
CA SER A 28 2.56 7.26 7.05
C SER A 28 3.98 6.71 6.84
N ALA A 29 4.34 5.62 7.55
CA ALA A 29 5.59 4.91 7.38
C ALA A 29 5.57 3.84 6.27
N PHE A 30 4.44 3.67 5.57
CA PHE A 30 4.30 2.64 4.54
C PHE A 30 5.24 2.90 3.35
N SER A 31 5.84 1.85 2.81
CA SER A 31 6.92 1.92 1.81
C SER A 31 6.56 1.25 0.49
N ASN A 32 7.26 1.62 -0.59
CA ASN A 32 7.10 0.97 -1.91
C ASN A 32 7.43 -0.54 -1.88
N LEU A 33 8.33 -0.97 -0.98
CA LEU A 33 8.61 -2.40 -0.78
C LEU A 33 7.39 -3.10 -0.17
N GLN A 34 6.71 -2.48 0.79
CA GLN A 34 5.46 -3.02 1.34
C GLN A 34 4.35 -3.01 0.29
N VAL A 35 4.28 -2.00 -0.58
CA VAL A 35 3.36 -2.02 -1.72
C VAL A 35 3.62 -3.24 -2.60
N GLN A 36 4.88 -3.51 -2.96
CA GLN A 36 5.24 -4.69 -3.73
C GLN A 36 4.79 -6.00 -3.04
N ASN A 37 4.99 -6.10 -1.73
CA ASN A 37 4.64 -7.31 -0.97
C ASN A 37 3.13 -7.52 -0.81
N PHE A 38 2.37 -6.46 -0.53
CA PHE A 38 0.92 -6.57 -0.27
C PHE A 38 0.06 -6.53 -1.54
N PHE A 39 0.50 -5.80 -2.57
CA PHE A 39 -0.24 -5.63 -3.82
C PHE A 39 0.29 -6.53 -4.95
N ALA A 40 1.37 -7.28 -4.71
CA ALA A 40 2.04 -8.14 -5.69
C ALA A 40 2.45 -7.38 -6.98
N ILE A 41 2.93 -6.14 -6.82
CA ILE A 41 3.36 -5.28 -7.93
C ILE A 41 4.89 -5.24 -7.97
N THR A 42 5.49 -5.68 -9.08
CA THR A 42 6.94 -5.53 -9.30
C THR A 42 7.29 -4.06 -9.48
N THR A 43 8.06 -3.50 -8.54
CA THR A 43 8.46 -2.08 -8.58
C THR A 43 9.84 -1.85 -9.17
N HIS A 44 10.65 -2.91 -9.26
CA HIS A 44 12.02 -2.86 -9.75
C HIS A 44 12.29 -4.01 -10.71
N ASP A 45 13.09 -3.74 -11.73
CA ASP A 45 13.59 -4.72 -12.68
C ASP A 45 15.12 -4.72 -12.66
N ASP A 46 15.72 -5.90 -12.83
CA ASP A 46 17.18 -6.01 -12.96
C ASP A 46 17.58 -5.79 -14.41
N ALA A 47 18.43 -4.78 -14.63
CA ALA A 47 18.94 -4.45 -15.96
C ALA A 47 20.48 -4.58 -16.00
N PRO A 48 21.05 -5.09 -17.10
CA PRO A 48 22.50 -5.14 -17.27
C PRO A 48 23.08 -3.73 -17.26
N VAL A 49 24.22 -3.56 -16.57
CA VAL A 49 24.93 -2.28 -16.55
C VAL A 49 25.70 -2.12 -17.88
N PRO A 50 25.48 -1.05 -18.66
CA PRO A 50 26.01 -0.92 -20.02
C PRO A 50 27.54 -1.07 -20.16
N ASN A 51 28.28 -0.82 -19.07
CA ASN A 51 29.74 -0.78 -19.07
C ASN A 51 30.39 -1.86 -18.17
N LEU A 52 29.62 -2.80 -17.61
CA LEU A 52 30.12 -3.85 -16.72
C LEU A 52 29.52 -5.22 -17.10
N PRO A 53 30.22 -6.01 -17.92
CA PRO A 53 29.76 -7.34 -18.34
C PRO A 53 29.51 -8.25 -17.13
N GLY A 54 28.34 -8.89 -17.10
CA GLY A 54 27.95 -9.78 -16.00
C GLY A 54 27.43 -9.08 -14.74
N VAL A 55 27.37 -7.74 -14.70
CA VAL A 55 26.78 -6.99 -13.59
C VAL A 55 25.38 -6.53 -13.97
N THR A 56 24.39 -6.89 -13.15
CA THR A 56 23.03 -6.35 -13.21
C THR A 56 22.83 -5.33 -12.08
N MET A 57 22.01 -4.31 -12.36
CA MET A 57 21.60 -3.32 -11.38
C MET A 57 20.07 -3.26 -11.34
N SER A 58 19.53 -3.25 -10.13
CA SER A 58 18.12 -3.02 -9.89
C SER A 58 17.77 -1.56 -10.21
N ARG A 59 16.79 -1.35 -11.09
CA ARG A 59 16.27 -0.03 -11.45
C ARG A 59 14.75 0.03 -11.24
N PRO A 60 14.18 1.22 -11.00
CA PRO A 60 12.73 1.38 -10.99
C PRO A 60 12.11 0.83 -12.29
N GLY A 61 11.15 -0.08 -12.12
CA GLY A 61 10.37 -0.68 -13.20
C GLY A 61 9.22 0.23 -13.63
N PRO A 62 8.47 -0.15 -14.69
CA PRO A 62 7.41 0.67 -15.27
C PRO A 62 6.23 0.91 -14.31
N LEU A 63 6.05 0.05 -13.30
CA LEU A 63 4.97 0.16 -12.30
C LEU A 63 5.36 0.95 -11.05
N MET A 64 6.59 1.48 -10.98
CA MET A 64 7.01 2.32 -9.86
C MET A 64 6.06 3.52 -9.61
N PRO A 65 5.54 4.24 -10.63
CA PRO A 65 4.59 5.34 -10.40
C PRO A 65 3.31 4.89 -9.70
N LEU A 66 2.79 3.70 -10.04
CA LEU A 66 1.61 3.12 -9.39
C LEU A 66 1.91 2.79 -7.93
N ALA A 67 3.09 2.22 -7.65
CA ALA A 67 3.46 1.90 -6.28
C ALA A 67 3.62 3.16 -5.41
N THR A 68 4.20 4.23 -5.97
CA THR A 68 4.29 5.53 -5.29
C THR A 68 2.91 6.11 -5.01
N ALA A 69 1.97 6.04 -5.96
CA ALA A 69 0.60 6.52 -5.77
C ALA A 69 -0.16 5.73 -4.68
N LEU A 70 0.01 4.41 -4.63
CA LEU A 70 -0.59 3.57 -3.58
C LEU A 70 -0.02 3.89 -2.20
N ARG A 71 1.29 4.13 -2.11
CA ARG A 71 1.96 4.57 -0.88
C ARG A 71 1.40 5.91 -0.41
N GLU A 72 1.28 6.89 -1.31
CA GLU A 72 0.76 8.22 -1.00
C GLU A 72 -0.70 8.16 -0.56
N LEU A 73 -1.53 7.39 -1.26
CA LEU A 73 -2.92 7.16 -0.86
C LEU A 73 -3.04 6.60 0.56
N LEU A 74 -2.19 5.64 0.93
CA LEU A 74 -2.18 5.10 2.29
C LEU A 74 -1.74 6.15 3.32
N ALA A 75 -0.71 6.95 3.00
CA ALA A 75 -0.28 8.05 3.87
C ALA A 75 -1.41 9.08 4.08
N ASP A 76 -2.10 9.47 3.01
CA ASP A 76 -3.25 10.39 3.06
C ASP A 76 -4.40 9.79 3.86
N THR A 77 -4.66 8.50 3.71
CA THR A 77 -5.66 7.77 4.52
C THR A 77 -5.28 7.81 6.00
N GLY A 78 -4.00 7.61 6.33
CA GLY A 78 -3.50 7.71 7.70
C GLY A 78 -3.72 9.10 8.30
N ALA A 79 -3.44 10.15 7.52
CA ALA A 79 -3.68 11.52 7.95
C ALA A 79 -5.18 11.82 8.17
N ALA A 80 -6.05 11.29 7.32
CA ALA A 80 -7.50 11.42 7.49
C ALA A 80 -8.01 10.70 8.76
N LEU A 81 -7.51 9.48 9.02
CA LEU A 81 -7.85 8.74 10.24
C LEU A 81 -7.45 9.50 11.51
N GLU A 82 -6.27 10.11 11.50
CA GLU A 82 -5.79 10.93 12.62
C GLU A 82 -6.66 12.18 12.82
N ALA A 83 -7.02 12.87 11.74
CA ALA A 83 -7.89 14.05 11.79
C ALA A 83 -9.29 13.73 12.37
N GLU A 84 -9.79 12.53 12.13
CA GLU A 84 -11.08 12.05 12.65
C GLU A 84 -10.98 11.42 14.05
N GLY A 85 -9.78 11.29 14.62
CA GLY A 85 -9.57 10.64 15.91
C GLY A 85 -9.76 9.12 15.89
N SER A 86 -9.69 8.50 14.71
CA SER A 86 -9.82 7.05 14.55
C SER A 86 -8.52 6.34 14.93
N SER A 87 -8.61 5.29 15.76
CA SER A 87 -7.43 4.56 16.26
C SER A 87 -6.77 3.65 15.22
N SER A 88 -7.52 3.23 14.20
CA SER A 88 -7.03 2.46 13.05
C SER A 88 -8.07 2.47 11.94
N LEU A 89 -7.67 2.06 10.73
CA LEU A 89 -8.62 1.89 9.62
C LEU A 89 -9.76 0.91 9.98
N GLY A 90 -9.42 -0.18 10.67
CA GLY A 90 -10.43 -1.15 11.11
C GLY A 90 -11.43 -0.54 12.09
N ALA A 91 -10.97 0.27 13.04
CA ALA A 91 -11.85 0.98 13.97
C ALA A 91 -12.77 1.97 13.24
N HIS A 92 -12.24 2.70 12.26
CA HIS A 92 -13.01 3.63 11.43
C HIS A 92 -14.12 2.91 10.64
N VAL A 93 -13.80 1.81 9.94
CA VAL A 93 -14.80 1.01 9.20
C VAL A 93 -15.90 0.49 10.14
N MET A 94 -15.53 0.02 11.33
CA MET A 94 -16.52 -0.45 12.30
C MET A 94 -17.41 0.68 12.84
N ALA A 95 -16.91 1.91 12.91
CA ALA A 95 -17.72 3.08 13.27
C ALA A 95 -18.76 3.37 12.16
N LEU A 96 -18.33 3.44 10.89
CA LEU A 96 -19.23 3.67 9.75
C LEU A 96 -20.34 2.61 9.65
N LEU A 97 -20.01 1.34 9.91
CA LEU A 97 -20.98 0.25 9.90
C LEU A 97 -22.01 0.35 11.03
N ARG A 98 -21.62 0.89 12.19
CA ARG A 98 -22.53 1.12 13.32
C ARG A 98 -23.44 2.32 13.06
N ASP A 99 -22.93 3.34 12.38
CA ASP A 99 -23.67 4.56 12.07
C ASP A 99 -24.60 4.41 10.85
N GLY A 100 -24.55 3.26 10.16
CA GLY A 100 -25.47 2.91 9.08
C GLY A 100 -25.21 3.66 7.78
N THR A 101 -24.03 4.27 7.62
CA THR A 101 -23.65 5.08 6.45
C THR A 101 -22.80 4.33 5.42
N ALA A 102 -22.90 3.00 5.37
CA ALA A 102 -22.14 2.14 4.46
C ALA A 102 -22.98 1.61 3.30
#